data_AF-A0A534IIE9-F1
#
_entry.id   AF-A0A534IIE9-F1
#
_cell.length_a   1.000
_cell.length_b   1.000
_cell.length_c   1.000
_cell.angle_alpha   90.00
_cell.angle_beta   90.00
_cell.angle_gamma   90.00
#
_symmetry.space_group_name_H-M   'P 1'
#
loop_
_entity.id
_entity.type
_entity.pdbx_description
1 polymer ?
#
loop_
_entity_poly.entity_id
_entity_poly.type
_entity_poly.pdbx_seq_one_letter_code
_entity_poly.pdbx_strand_id
1 'polypeptide(L)'
;MTKPGPREGSAMIKQAAKEYAPLDLEKRVREFWRRTKAYEKTRKLRESGKDYYFVDGPPYTTAAIHLGNALNKTIKDVVVRWRRMQGLNLRDQPGFDMHGLPIEVQVEKSLGITNKREIEDLGIEKFVSTCREFSLDLLGKMTEVFRELGVWMDWDNPYMTIKNSFIEAGWWTLKKAHEKGLLTKNVRSLQWCTRCETALAEAEVEYTDETDPSIYVKFPIKDRTGESLLIWTTTPWTLPANLAVAVHPEFPYVKVELAGDAAVWVLEENAARIMDEADATGRIVDRMAGADMVGWAYEHPLAAKVPYHASVQAPKAHTVLASTAVTNEYTGLVHTAPGHGPEDFELMSGASTLQRRAPTRVATSARRTSRSSTISRTRAPCSTAARSCTATVTAGGVTRRSSSASRNNGSSASAP
;
A
#
# COMPACT_ATOMS: atom_id res chain seq x y z
N MET A 1 16.28 70.87 -45.61
CA MET A 1 15.63 69.67 -45.05
C MET A 1 16.39 69.25 -43.79
N THR A 2 15.84 69.61 -42.64
CA THR A 2 16.38 69.31 -41.32
C THR A 2 16.19 67.82 -41.01
N LYS A 3 17.24 67.15 -40.50
CA LYS A 3 17.15 65.76 -40.01
C LYS A 3 16.06 65.68 -38.91
N PRO A 4 15.18 64.68 -38.92
CA PRO A 4 14.23 64.50 -37.84
C PRO A 4 15.00 64.27 -36.53
N GLY A 5 14.68 65.06 -35.51
CA GLY A 5 15.25 64.92 -34.17
C GLY A 5 14.94 63.55 -33.54
N PRO A 6 15.65 63.16 -32.48
CA PRO A 6 15.45 61.89 -31.81
C PRO A 6 13.99 61.78 -31.32
N ARG A 7 13.33 60.66 -31.60
CA ARG A 7 11.99 60.38 -31.05
C ARG A 7 12.09 60.37 -29.52
N GLU A 8 11.34 61.23 -28.84
CA GLU A 8 11.15 61.18 -27.39
C GLU A 8 10.65 59.78 -27.02
N GLY A 9 11.43 59.06 -26.21
CA GLY A 9 11.09 57.70 -25.74
C GLY A 9 12.01 56.56 -26.21
N SER A 10 13.07 56.83 -26.98
CA SER A 10 14.11 55.83 -27.25
C SER A 10 14.91 55.55 -25.96
N ALA A 11 14.44 54.62 -25.12
CA ALA A 11 15.24 54.10 -24.03
C ALA A 11 16.57 53.59 -24.59
N MET A 12 17.68 54.26 -24.26
CA MET A 12 19.01 53.79 -24.63
C MET A 12 19.15 52.33 -24.21
N ILE A 13 19.53 51.46 -25.16
CA ILE A 13 19.82 50.06 -24.87
C ILE A 13 20.92 50.06 -23.80
N LYS A 14 20.59 49.56 -22.60
CA LYS A 14 21.58 49.46 -21.52
C LYS A 14 22.65 48.46 -21.93
N GLN A 15 23.91 48.84 -21.75
CA GLN A 15 25.02 47.91 -21.90
C GLN A 15 24.83 46.72 -20.95
N ALA A 16 24.97 45.49 -21.46
CA ALA A 16 24.89 44.29 -20.64
C ALA A 16 25.98 44.32 -19.56
N ALA A 17 25.67 43.76 -18.38
CA ALA A 17 26.68 43.58 -17.35
C ALA A 17 27.80 42.66 -17.88
N LYS A 18 29.04 42.96 -17.50
CA LYS A 18 30.20 42.16 -17.91
C LYS A 18 30.18 40.75 -17.30
N GLU A 19 29.54 40.60 -16.14
CA GLU A 19 29.40 39.33 -15.42
C GLU A 19 27.93 38.97 -15.26
N TYR A 20 27.61 37.69 -15.47
CA TYR A 20 26.28 37.14 -15.30
C TYR A 20 26.09 36.63 -13.87
N ALA A 21 25.30 37.37 -13.08
CA ALA A 21 24.89 37.00 -11.72
C ALA A 21 23.43 36.52 -11.72
N PRO A 22 23.14 35.21 -11.92
CA PRO A 22 21.79 34.69 -12.09
C PRO A 22 20.88 34.96 -10.89
N LEU A 23 21.37 34.74 -9.67
CA LEU A 23 20.56 34.90 -8.45
C LEU A 23 20.11 36.35 -8.25
N ASP A 24 20.99 37.32 -8.51
CA ASP A 24 20.65 38.75 -8.43
C ASP A 24 19.70 39.17 -9.54
N LEU A 25 19.88 38.62 -10.75
CA LEU A 25 19.00 38.86 -11.88
C LEU A 25 17.59 38.33 -11.59
N GLU A 26 17.46 37.08 -11.15
CA GLU A 26 16.19 36.46 -10.80
C GLU A 26 15.47 37.25 -9.71
N LYS A 27 16.19 37.63 -8.64
CA LYS A 27 15.63 38.46 -7.56
C LYS A 27 15.09 39.79 -8.09
N ARG A 28 15.85 40.47 -8.95
CA ARG A 28 15.42 41.73 -9.59
C ARG A 28 14.19 41.55 -10.49
N VAL A 29 14.15 40.47 -11.27
CA VAL A 29 13.02 40.15 -12.17
C VAL A 29 11.76 39.83 -11.35
N ARG A 30 11.89 39.03 -10.29
CA ARG A 30 10.78 38.71 -9.38
C ARG A 30 10.23 39.94 -8.68
N GLU A 31 11.11 40.82 -8.18
CA GLU A 31 10.68 42.08 -7.58
C GLU A 31 9.98 43.00 -8.60
N PHE A 32 10.47 43.02 -9.84
CA PHE A 32 9.80 43.72 -10.93
C PHE A 32 8.39 43.15 -11.19
N TRP A 33 8.24 41.82 -11.28
CA TRP A 33 6.93 41.18 -11.45
C TRP A 33 5.98 41.51 -10.31
N ARG A 34 6.44 41.43 -9.06
CA ARG A 34 5.66 41.75 -7.85
C ARG A 34 5.20 43.20 -7.85
N ARG A 35 6.12 44.16 -8.01
CA ARG A 35 5.81 45.60 -8.01
C ARG A 35 4.87 46.00 -9.14
N THR A 36 4.97 45.34 -10.29
CA THR A 36 4.13 45.65 -11.46
C THR A 36 2.82 44.88 -11.51
N LYS A 37 2.61 43.91 -10.60
CA LYS A 37 1.48 42.96 -10.64
C LYS A 37 1.41 42.25 -12.01
N ALA A 38 2.56 41.76 -12.46
CA ALA A 38 2.73 41.25 -13.82
C ALA A 38 1.81 40.06 -14.11
N TYR A 39 1.66 39.14 -13.16
CA TYR A 39 0.78 37.97 -13.29
C TYR A 39 -0.68 38.41 -13.49
N GLU A 40 -1.19 39.26 -12.60
CA GLU A 40 -2.58 39.72 -12.60
C GLU A 40 -2.88 40.56 -13.84
N LYS A 41 -1.94 41.41 -14.27
CA LYS A 41 -2.06 42.15 -15.53
C LYS A 41 -2.08 41.22 -16.74
N THR A 42 -1.28 40.15 -16.73
CA THR A 42 -1.28 39.17 -17.82
C THR A 42 -2.57 38.36 -17.84
N ARG A 43 -3.15 38.02 -16.68
CA ARG A 43 -4.50 37.44 -16.59
C ARG A 43 -5.53 38.38 -17.20
N LYS A 44 -5.55 39.63 -16.72
CA LYS A 44 -6.50 40.64 -17.18
C LYS A 44 -6.43 40.90 -18.68
N LEU A 45 -5.21 40.95 -19.24
CA LEU A 45 -4.99 41.10 -20.68
C LEU A 45 -5.63 39.97 -21.51
N ARG A 46 -5.84 38.79 -20.91
CA ARG A 46 -6.36 37.60 -21.59
C ARG A 46 -7.80 37.27 -21.22
N GLU A 47 -8.48 38.07 -20.40
CA GLU A 47 -9.86 37.79 -19.94
C GLU A 47 -10.87 37.66 -21.09
N SER A 48 -10.68 38.35 -22.21
CA SER A 48 -11.54 38.26 -23.40
C SER A 48 -11.16 37.13 -24.37
N GLY A 49 -10.08 36.39 -24.07
CA GLY A 49 -9.61 35.26 -24.87
C GLY A 49 -10.53 34.04 -24.75
N LYS A 50 -10.31 33.05 -25.62
CA LYS A 50 -11.00 31.75 -25.50
C LYS A 50 -10.59 31.05 -24.20
N ASP A 51 -11.57 30.57 -23.45
CA ASP A 51 -11.34 29.83 -22.21
C ASP A 51 -10.50 28.57 -22.44
N TYR A 52 -9.55 28.37 -21.54
CA TYR A 52 -8.70 27.20 -21.47
C TYR A 52 -8.57 26.74 -20.02
N TYR A 53 -9.06 25.53 -19.75
CA TYR A 53 -9.06 24.94 -18.42
C TYR A 53 -7.78 24.12 -18.21
N PHE A 54 -6.89 24.64 -17.38
CA PHE A 54 -5.73 23.89 -16.92
C PHE A 54 -6.06 23.27 -15.55
N VAL A 55 -5.86 21.95 -15.43
CA VAL A 55 -6.10 21.21 -14.18
C VAL A 55 -4.75 20.87 -13.57
N ASP A 56 -4.45 21.50 -12.45
CA ASP A 56 -3.26 21.18 -11.67
C ASP A 56 -3.51 19.91 -10.86
N GLY A 57 -2.71 18.87 -11.06
CA GLY A 57 -2.68 17.72 -10.13
C GLY A 57 -2.18 18.19 -8.76
N PRO A 58 -2.97 18.02 -7.68
CA PRO A 58 -2.67 18.61 -6.37
C PRO A 58 -1.54 17.83 -5.70
N PRO A 59 -0.42 18.46 -5.31
CA PRO A 59 0.57 17.79 -4.46
C PRO A 59 0.00 17.55 -3.05
N TYR A 60 0.45 16.45 -2.43
CA TYR A 60 0.17 16.14 -1.03
C TYR A 60 0.86 17.13 -0.09
N THR A 61 0.16 17.61 0.93
CA THR A 61 0.73 18.41 2.01
C THR A 61 1.32 17.53 3.12
N THR A 62 2.33 16.73 2.78
CA THR A 62 2.94 15.74 3.69
C THR A 62 4.41 16.01 4.01
N ALA A 63 5.12 16.71 3.12
CA ALA A 63 6.52 17.03 3.26
C ALA A 63 6.87 18.31 2.49
N ALA A 64 8.11 18.79 2.67
CA ALA A 64 8.67 19.86 1.84
C ALA A 64 8.77 19.42 0.37
N ILE A 65 8.80 20.40 -0.55
CA ILE A 65 8.93 20.10 -1.97
C ILE A 65 10.28 19.43 -2.28
N HIS A 66 10.29 18.52 -3.24
CA HIS A 66 11.51 17.92 -3.80
C HIS A 66 11.65 18.22 -5.30
N LEU A 67 12.76 17.79 -5.92
CA LEU A 67 13.05 18.05 -7.33
C LEU A 67 11.96 17.55 -8.29
N GLY A 68 11.23 16.49 -7.90
CA GLY A 68 10.07 16.00 -8.66
C GLY A 68 8.93 17.01 -8.71
N ASN A 69 8.61 17.66 -7.58
CA ASN A 69 7.62 18.75 -7.57
C ASN A 69 8.11 19.95 -8.39
N ALA A 70 9.39 20.30 -8.28
CA ALA A 70 9.99 21.41 -9.03
C ALA A 70 9.87 21.17 -10.54
N LEU A 71 10.33 20.00 -11.03
CA LEU A 71 10.20 19.61 -12.43
C LEU A 71 8.74 19.66 -12.90
N ASN A 72 7.82 19.07 -12.13
CA ASN A 72 6.40 19.05 -12.46
C ASN A 72 5.82 20.46 -12.60
N LYS A 73 6.08 21.35 -11.64
CA LYS A 73 5.56 22.73 -11.67
C LYS A 73 6.22 23.59 -12.74
N THR A 74 7.51 23.42 -13.01
CA THR A 74 8.20 24.11 -14.11
C THR A 74 7.60 23.75 -15.47
N ILE A 75 7.35 22.46 -15.74
CA ILE A 75 6.72 22.03 -17.00
C ILE A 75 5.32 22.64 -17.14
N LYS A 76 4.52 22.60 -16.06
CA LYS A 76 3.17 23.18 -16.04
C LYS A 76 3.21 24.69 -16.30
N ASP A 77 4.13 25.42 -15.68
CA ASP A 77 4.32 26.85 -15.88
C ASP A 77 4.66 27.20 -17.33
N VAL A 78 5.59 26.46 -17.95
CA VAL A 78 5.96 26.64 -19.37
C VAL A 78 4.73 26.49 -20.27
N VAL A 79 3.92 25.45 -20.05
CA VAL A 79 2.69 25.21 -20.84
C VAL A 79 1.66 26.32 -20.61
N VAL A 80 1.41 26.70 -19.35
CA VAL A 80 0.46 27.77 -18.98
C VAL A 80 0.88 29.09 -19.62
N ARG A 81 2.15 29.48 -19.52
CA ARG A 81 2.67 30.70 -20.14
C ARG A 81 2.55 30.67 -21.66
N TRP A 82 2.96 29.57 -22.30
CA TRP A 82 2.86 29.40 -23.75
C TRP A 82 1.42 29.54 -24.25
N ARG A 83 0.46 28.86 -23.60
CA ARG A 83 -0.96 28.98 -23.92
C ARG A 83 -1.50 30.39 -23.70
N ARG A 84 -1.07 31.07 -22.63
CA ARG A 84 -1.44 32.47 -22.36
C ARG A 84 -0.86 33.43 -23.40
N MET A 85 0.33 33.15 -23.95
CA MET A 85 0.92 33.90 -25.05
C MET A 85 0.15 33.74 -26.37
N GLN A 86 -0.56 32.62 -26.56
CA GLN A 86 -1.49 32.40 -27.69
C GLN A 86 -2.81 33.16 -27.58
N GLY A 87 -2.99 33.99 -26.55
CA GLY A 87 -4.21 34.81 -26.38
C GLY A 87 -5.35 34.11 -25.64
N LEU A 88 -5.11 32.95 -25.04
CA LEU A 88 -6.13 32.19 -24.32
C LEU A 88 -6.38 32.72 -22.90
N ASN A 89 -7.63 32.62 -22.44
CA ASN A 89 -8.03 32.90 -21.06
C ASN A 89 -7.85 31.65 -20.20
N LEU A 90 -6.74 31.56 -19.47
CA LEU A 90 -6.43 30.38 -18.67
C LEU A 90 -7.00 30.45 -17.26
N ARG A 91 -7.65 29.35 -16.84
CA ARG A 91 -7.89 29.02 -15.44
C ARG A 91 -6.74 28.17 -14.91
N ASP A 92 -5.80 28.81 -14.21
CA ASP A 92 -4.57 28.24 -13.65
C ASP A 92 -4.60 28.15 -12.12
N GLN A 93 -5.69 27.58 -11.60
CA GLN A 93 -5.86 27.39 -10.16
C GLN A 93 -5.03 26.21 -9.66
N PRO A 94 -4.10 26.41 -8.70
CA PRO A 94 -3.36 25.31 -8.10
C PRO A 94 -4.22 24.52 -7.11
N GLY A 95 -3.82 23.28 -6.87
CA GLY A 95 -4.46 22.39 -5.91
C GLY A 95 -3.55 21.97 -4.78
N PHE A 96 -4.13 21.50 -3.68
CA PHE A 96 -3.42 20.79 -2.61
C PHE A 96 -4.28 19.64 -2.10
N ASP A 97 -3.66 18.47 -1.97
CA ASP A 97 -4.29 17.30 -1.36
C ASP A 97 -3.93 17.23 0.12
N MET A 98 -4.97 17.35 0.94
CA MET A 98 -4.91 17.68 2.36
C MET A 98 -5.69 16.67 3.22
N HIS A 99 -6.02 15.49 2.67
CA HIS A 99 -6.61 14.36 3.39
C HIS A 99 -5.73 13.11 3.26
N GLY A 100 -6.08 12.07 4.02
CA GLY A 100 -5.58 10.71 3.81
C GLY A 100 -4.43 10.30 4.73
N LEU A 101 -4.12 9.01 4.65
CA LEU A 101 -3.16 8.32 5.51
C LEU A 101 -1.76 8.97 5.54
N PRO A 102 -1.20 9.49 4.41
CA PRO A 102 0.10 10.13 4.45
C PRO A 102 0.21 11.30 5.44
N ILE A 103 -0.85 12.09 5.62
CA ILE A 103 -0.88 13.21 6.57
C ILE A 103 -1.05 12.69 7.99
N GLU A 104 -2.00 11.77 8.19
CA GLU A 104 -2.25 11.15 9.49
C GLU A 104 -0.98 10.51 10.06
N VAL A 105 -0.21 9.79 9.23
CA VAL A 105 1.05 9.15 9.63
C VAL A 105 2.14 10.17 10.03
N GLN A 106 2.20 11.34 9.38
CA GLN A 106 3.16 12.38 9.76
C GLN A 106 2.78 13.03 11.09
N VAL A 107 1.48 13.27 11.30
CA VAL A 107 0.96 13.80 12.55
C VAL A 107 1.15 12.79 13.69
N GLU A 108 0.85 11.51 13.46
CA GLU A 108 1.12 10.43 14.41
C GLU A 108 2.59 10.44 14.85
N LYS A 109 3.54 10.50 13.89
CA LYS A 109 4.98 10.58 14.17
C LYS A 109 5.32 11.82 14.99
N SER A 110 4.74 12.97 14.67
CA SER A 110 5.00 14.22 15.41
C SER A 110 4.47 14.19 16.85
N LEU A 111 3.38 13.43 17.09
CA LEU A 111 2.75 13.27 18.40
C LEU A 111 3.25 12.03 19.15
N GLY A 112 4.12 11.21 18.55
CA GLY A 112 4.60 9.96 19.13
C GLY A 112 3.55 8.86 19.22
N ILE A 113 2.49 8.93 18.41
CA ILE A 113 1.41 7.95 18.39
C ILE A 113 1.86 6.68 17.66
N THR A 114 1.61 5.52 18.27
CA THR A 114 2.06 4.21 17.76
C THR A 114 0.93 3.27 17.38
N ASN A 115 -0.30 3.54 17.83
CA ASN A 115 -1.47 2.72 17.53
C ASN A 115 -2.76 3.56 17.55
N LYS A 116 -3.83 3.03 16.93
CA LYS A 116 -5.11 3.76 16.79
C LYS A 116 -5.80 4.12 18.10
N ARG A 117 -5.61 3.34 19.16
CA ARG A 117 -6.28 3.62 20.44
C ARG A 117 -5.78 4.93 21.06
N GLU A 118 -4.49 5.23 20.88
CA GLU A 118 -3.92 6.50 21.33
C GLU A 118 -4.53 7.71 20.61
N ILE A 119 -5.02 7.55 19.37
CA ILE A 119 -5.79 8.59 18.66
C ILE A 119 -7.16 8.80 19.30
N GLU A 120 -7.84 7.70 19.65
CA GLU A 120 -9.12 7.75 20.36
C GLU A 120 -8.98 8.40 21.74
N ASP A 121 -7.90 8.06 22.46
CA ASP A 121 -7.56 8.63 23.78
C ASP A 121 -7.23 10.14 23.70
N LEU A 122 -6.55 10.58 22.64
CA LEU A 122 -6.30 11.99 22.35
C LEU A 122 -7.59 12.76 22.01
N GLY A 123 -8.55 12.06 21.39
CA GLY A 123 -9.78 12.60 20.85
C GLY A 123 -9.69 12.86 19.34
N ILE A 124 -10.63 12.28 18.58
CA ILE A 124 -10.68 12.36 17.11
C ILE A 124 -10.67 13.82 16.61
N GLU A 125 -11.44 14.70 17.24
CA GLU A 125 -11.53 16.11 16.85
C GLU A 125 -10.18 16.83 16.96
N LYS A 126 -9.44 16.56 18.04
CA LYS A 126 -8.12 17.16 18.27
C LYS A 126 -7.12 16.64 17.24
N PHE A 127 -7.14 15.34 16.96
CA PHE A 127 -6.30 14.74 15.93
C PHE A 127 -6.58 15.32 14.53
N VAL A 128 -7.85 15.39 14.14
CA VAL A 128 -8.28 15.98 12.85
C VAL A 128 -7.88 17.45 12.76
N SER A 129 -8.05 18.22 13.83
CA SER A 129 -7.63 19.63 13.88
C SER A 129 -6.13 19.78 13.69
N THR A 130 -5.34 18.89 14.33
CA THR A 130 -3.88 18.87 14.20
C THR A 130 -3.47 18.53 12.75
N CYS A 131 -4.13 17.56 12.11
CA CYS A 131 -3.92 17.24 10.69
C CYS A 131 -4.23 18.42 9.76
N ARG A 132 -5.31 19.16 10.07
CA ARG A 132 -5.70 20.35 9.32
C ARG A 132 -4.66 21.45 9.42
N GLU A 133 -4.19 21.74 10.63
CA GLU A 133 -3.16 22.77 10.89
C GLU A 133 -1.84 22.41 10.22
N PHE A 134 -1.39 21.16 10.37
CA PHE A 134 -0.19 20.64 9.72
C PHE A 134 -0.25 20.82 8.19
N SER A 135 -1.39 20.48 7.58
CA SER A 135 -1.59 20.59 6.14
C SER A 135 -1.59 22.05 5.66
N LEU A 136 -2.21 22.96 6.42
CA LEU A 136 -2.25 24.39 6.11
C LEU A 136 -0.87 25.05 6.21
N ASP A 137 -0.08 24.69 7.23
CA ASP A 137 1.30 25.17 7.38
C ASP A 137 2.17 24.71 6.20
N LEU A 138 2.09 23.43 5.82
CA LEU A 138 2.81 22.91 4.66
C LEU A 138 2.37 23.54 3.35
N LEU A 139 1.06 23.76 3.14
CA LEU A 139 0.56 24.50 1.98
C LEU A 139 1.24 25.86 1.87
N GLY A 140 1.32 26.62 2.98
CA GLY A 140 1.97 27.93 3.01
C GLY A 140 3.43 27.84 2.60
N LYS A 141 4.19 26.92 3.22
CA LYS A 141 5.61 26.69 2.91
C LYS A 141 5.83 26.30 1.46
N MET A 142 5.05 25.35 0.94
CA MET A 142 5.15 24.89 -0.45
C MET A 142 4.82 26.00 -1.44
N THR A 143 3.78 26.79 -1.15
CA THR A 143 3.37 27.93 -1.99
C THR A 143 4.49 28.94 -2.15
N GLU A 144 5.20 29.28 -1.06
CA GLU A 144 6.35 30.18 -1.13
C GLU A 144 7.47 29.62 -2.01
N VAL A 145 7.81 28.33 -1.89
CA VAL A 145 8.84 27.75 -2.75
C VAL A 145 8.41 27.69 -4.22
N PHE A 146 7.15 27.42 -4.52
CA PHE A 146 6.66 27.47 -5.91
C PHE A 146 6.67 28.89 -6.49
N ARG A 147 6.39 29.91 -5.67
CA ARG A 147 6.55 31.32 -6.05
C ARG A 147 8.02 31.67 -6.31
N GLU A 148 8.93 31.17 -5.48
CA GLU A 148 10.38 31.35 -5.65
C GLU A 148 10.90 30.69 -6.95
N LEU A 149 10.33 29.54 -7.34
CA LEU A 149 10.58 28.89 -8.64
C LEU A 149 10.02 29.69 -9.85
N GLY A 150 9.32 30.81 -9.61
CA GLY A 150 8.79 31.67 -10.66
C GLY A 150 7.50 31.18 -11.31
N VAL A 151 6.82 30.20 -10.71
CA VAL A 151 5.61 29.59 -11.28
C VAL A 151 4.42 30.55 -11.20
N TRP A 152 3.77 30.82 -12.34
CA TRP A 152 2.57 31.65 -12.42
C TRP A 152 1.31 30.78 -12.38
N MET A 153 0.68 30.75 -11.21
CA MET A 153 -0.63 30.16 -10.94
C MET A 153 -1.37 31.02 -9.91
N ASP A 154 -2.67 30.78 -9.73
CA ASP A 154 -3.52 31.51 -8.78
C ASP A 154 -3.29 31.05 -7.33
N TRP A 155 -2.07 31.29 -6.83
CA TRP A 155 -1.61 30.86 -5.50
C TRP A 155 -2.40 31.48 -4.34
N ASP A 156 -3.13 32.56 -4.57
CA ASP A 156 -3.97 33.20 -3.56
C ASP A 156 -5.33 32.52 -3.42
N ASN A 157 -5.75 31.75 -4.42
CA ASN A 157 -7.01 31.01 -4.40
C ASN A 157 -6.83 29.54 -4.78
N PRO A 158 -6.01 28.75 -4.06
CA PRO A 158 -5.89 27.32 -4.32
C PRO A 158 -7.22 26.61 -4.01
N TYR A 159 -7.49 25.55 -4.78
CA TYR A 159 -8.47 24.57 -4.33
C TYR A 159 -7.81 23.65 -3.30
N MET A 160 -8.55 23.34 -2.24
CA MET A 160 -8.06 22.58 -1.09
C MET A 160 -9.06 21.47 -0.80
N THR A 161 -8.62 20.23 -0.70
CA THR A 161 -9.54 19.10 -0.49
C THR A 161 -10.25 19.14 0.87
N ILE A 162 -9.71 19.89 1.84
CA ILE A 162 -10.33 20.15 3.16
C ILE A 162 -11.41 21.25 3.16
N LYS A 163 -11.65 21.96 2.04
CA LYS A 163 -12.75 22.94 1.94
C LYS A 163 -14.07 22.19 1.84
N ASN A 164 -15.09 22.67 2.56
CA ASN A 164 -16.43 22.06 2.56
C ASN A 164 -17.02 21.95 1.14
N SER A 165 -16.79 22.94 0.28
CA SER A 165 -17.25 22.91 -1.11
C SER A 165 -16.62 21.78 -1.94
N PHE A 166 -15.36 21.41 -1.65
CA PHE A 166 -14.71 20.28 -2.31
C PHE A 166 -15.26 18.94 -1.81
N ILE A 167 -15.46 18.82 -0.48
CA ILE A 167 -16.05 17.64 0.15
C ILE A 167 -17.48 17.42 -0.36
N GLU A 168 -18.28 18.49 -0.48
CA GLU A 168 -19.63 18.45 -1.04
C GLU A 168 -19.65 17.95 -2.49
N ALA A 169 -18.70 18.37 -3.33
CA ALA A 169 -18.56 17.84 -4.68
C ALA A 169 -18.20 16.34 -4.69
N GLY A 170 -17.39 15.89 -3.74
CA GLY A 170 -17.14 14.46 -3.51
C GLY A 170 -18.40 13.69 -3.14
N TRP A 171 -19.21 14.22 -2.22
CA TRP A 171 -20.51 13.64 -1.83
C TRP A 171 -21.49 13.59 -3.00
N TRP A 172 -21.54 14.65 -3.81
CA TRP A 172 -22.34 14.68 -5.03
C TRP A 172 -21.91 13.57 -6.00
N THR A 173 -20.61 13.35 -6.17
CA THR A 173 -20.07 12.29 -7.04
C THR A 173 -20.46 10.90 -6.53
N LEU A 174 -20.33 10.64 -5.23
CA LEU A 174 -20.77 9.39 -4.61
C LEU A 174 -22.28 9.17 -4.77
N LYS A 175 -23.09 10.22 -4.58
CA LYS A 175 -24.55 10.16 -4.81
C LYS A 175 -24.86 9.80 -6.25
N LYS A 176 -24.17 10.39 -7.23
CA LYS A 176 -24.35 10.07 -8.66
C LYS A 176 -23.94 8.64 -9.00
N ALA A 177 -22.86 8.13 -8.40
CA ALA A 177 -22.47 6.74 -8.55
C ALA A 177 -23.52 5.79 -7.96
N HIS A 178 -24.07 6.11 -6.79
CA HIS A 178 -25.14 5.34 -6.16
C HIS A 178 -26.43 5.33 -6.99
N GLU A 179 -26.88 6.50 -7.48
CA GLU A 179 -28.06 6.62 -8.37
C GLU A 179 -27.94 5.78 -9.65
N LYS A 180 -26.71 5.58 -10.14
CA LYS A 180 -26.41 4.76 -11.31
C LYS A 180 -26.17 3.28 -10.98
N GLY A 181 -26.29 2.87 -9.72
CA GLY A 181 -26.01 1.49 -9.29
C GLY A 181 -24.53 1.09 -9.33
N LEU A 182 -23.60 2.05 -9.38
CA LEU A 182 -22.15 1.81 -9.44
C LEU A 182 -21.50 1.60 -8.06
N LEU A 183 -22.25 1.79 -6.97
CA LEU A 183 -21.77 1.62 -5.60
C LEU A 183 -22.33 0.33 -4.99
N THR A 184 -21.47 -0.63 -4.68
CA THR A 184 -21.85 -1.91 -4.09
C THR A 184 -21.04 -2.20 -2.83
N LYS A 185 -21.62 -2.94 -1.89
CA LYS A 185 -20.92 -3.47 -0.72
C LYS A 185 -20.58 -4.93 -0.97
N ASN A 186 -19.31 -5.28 -0.84
CA ASN A 186 -18.86 -6.66 -1.01
C ASN A 186 -17.80 -7.02 0.04
N VAL A 187 -17.58 -8.32 0.25
CA VAL A 187 -16.47 -8.86 1.02
C VAL A 187 -15.42 -9.32 0.02
N ARG A 188 -14.18 -8.87 0.20
CA ARG A 188 -13.03 -9.26 -0.63
C ARG A 188 -11.80 -9.43 0.25
N SER A 189 -10.87 -10.26 -0.20
CA SER A 189 -9.50 -10.25 0.32
C SER A 189 -8.77 -9.05 -0.29
N LEU A 190 -8.21 -8.18 0.55
CA LEU A 190 -7.54 -6.95 0.15
C LEU A 190 -6.21 -6.83 0.89
N GLN A 191 -5.30 -6.02 0.35
CA GLN A 191 -4.07 -5.64 1.04
C GLN A 191 -4.42 -4.89 2.32
N TRP A 192 -3.76 -5.24 3.43
CA TRP A 192 -4.08 -4.72 4.76
C TRP A 192 -2.82 -4.27 5.50
N CYS A 193 -2.77 -2.99 5.89
CA CYS A 193 -1.72 -2.51 6.75
C CYS A 193 -2.06 -2.80 8.21
N THR A 194 -1.28 -3.67 8.85
CA THR A 194 -1.51 -4.07 10.25
C THR A 194 -1.18 -2.97 11.26
N ARG A 195 -0.35 -1.99 10.88
CA ARG A 195 -0.05 -0.80 11.68
C ARG A 195 -1.17 0.23 11.57
N CYS A 196 -1.56 0.57 10.33
CA CYS A 196 -2.60 1.56 10.05
C CYS A 196 -4.02 0.99 10.19
N GLU A 197 -4.14 -0.30 10.51
CA GLU A 197 -5.39 -1.06 10.67
C GLU A 197 -6.46 -0.70 9.63
N THR A 198 -6.08 -0.67 8.35
CA THR A 198 -6.96 -0.34 7.23
C THR A 198 -6.53 -1.10 5.98
N ALA A 199 -7.49 -1.29 5.07
CA ALA A 199 -7.21 -1.78 3.73
C ALA A 199 -6.47 -0.70 2.92
N LEU A 200 -5.54 -1.14 2.06
CA LEU A 200 -4.80 -0.30 1.13
C LEU A 200 -5.25 -0.57 -0.31
N ALA A 201 -5.22 0.45 -1.14
CA ALA A 201 -5.31 0.30 -2.59
C ALA A 201 -3.98 -0.19 -3.15
N GLU A 202 -4.00 -0.87 -4.31
CA GLU A 202 -2.79 -1.35 -4.98
C GLU A 202 -1.79 -0.23 -5.29
N ALA A 203 -2.29 0.95 -5.65
CA ALA A 203 -1.48 2.14 -5.90
C ALA A 203 -0.76 2.69 -4.64
N GLU A 204 -1.12 2.23 -3.45
CA GLU A 204 -0.49 2.60 -2.17
C GLU A 204 0.53 1.56 -1.69
N VAL A 205 0.71 0.45 -2.43
CA VAL A 205 1.64 -0.62 -2.06
C VAL A 205 3.01 -0.33 -2.67
N GLU A 206 4.03 -0.29 -1.82
CA GLU A 206 5.43 -0.21 -2.21
C GLU A 206 6.10 -1.56 -1.99
N TYR A 207 6.97 -1.96 -2.92
CA TYR A 207 7.70 -3.22 -2.86
C TYR A 207 9.12 -3.00 -2.33
N THR A 208 9.53 -3.89 -1.42
CA THR A 208 10.88 -3.97 -0.88
C THR A 208 11.33 -5.42 -0.87
N ASP A 209 12.63 -5.64 -1.00
CA ASP A 209 13.20 -6.98 -0.82
C ASP A 209 13.09 -7.38 0.65
N GLU A 210 12.51 -8.55 0.89
CA GLU A 210 12.32 -9.12 2.23
C GLU A 210 12.77 -10.58 2.23
N THR A 211 13.24 -11.07 3.38
CA THR A 211 13.63 -12.47 3.55
C THR A 211 12.53 -13.24 4.26
N ASP A 212 11.89 -14.16 3.54
CA ASP A 212 10.81 -15.01 4.05
C ASP A 212 11.19 -16.49 4.14
N PRO A 213 10.55 -17.25 5.06
CA PRO A 213 10.75 -18.69 5.15
C PRO A 213 10.11 -19.41 3.95
N SER A 214 10.91 -20.11 3.15
CA SER A 214 10.44 -21.01 2.08
C SER A 214 10.33 -22.43 2.62
N ILE A 215 9.13 -23.00 2.68
CA ILE A 215 8.90 -24.34 3.26
C ILE A 215 8.08 -25.26 2.37
N TYR A 216 8.36 -26.55 2.49
CA TYR A 216 7.54 -27.63 1.93
C TYR A 216 6.71 -28.29 3.03
N VAL A 217 5.42 -28.55 2.77
CA VAL A 217 4.48 -29.12 3.74
C VAL A 217 3.69 -30.26 3.11
N LYS A 218 3.70 -31.42 3.74
CA LYS A 218 2.95 -32.60 3.31
C LYS A 218 1.50 -32.52 3.80
N PHE A 219 0.56 -32.69 2.87
CA PHE A 219 -0.88 -32.75 3.12
C PHE A 219 -1.32 -34.20 2.85
N PRO A 220 -1.54 -35.03 3.89
CA PRO A 220 -1.91 -36.43 3.69
C PRO A 220 -3.18 -36.58 2.87
N ILE A 221 -3.16 -37.44 1.86
CA ILE A 221 -4.35 -37.68 1.03
C ILE A 221 -5.27 -38.65 1.78
N LYS A 222 -6.55 -38.29 1.87
CA LYS A 222 -7.55 -39.12 2.56
C LYS A 222 -7.72 -40.44 1.81
N ASP A 223 -7.85 -41.53 2.57
CA ASP A 223 -8.03 -42.89 2.07
C ASP A 223 -6.84 -43.42 1.22
N ARG A 224 -5.69 -42.73 1.22
CA ARG A 224 -4.45 -43.15 0.53
C ARG A 224 -3.27 -43.14 1.50
N THR A 225 -3.17 -44.20 2.30
CA THR A 225 -2.13 -44.33 3.34
C THR A 225 -0.72 -44.18 2.74
N GLY A 226 0.07 -43.29 3.32
CA GLY A 226 1.45 -43.06 2.89
C GLY A 226 1.58 -42.21 1.62
N GLU A 227 0.51 -41.55 1.17
CA GLU A 227 0.56 -40.56 0.08
C GLU A 227 0.21 -39.16 0.59
N SER A 228 0.88 -38.14 0.06
CA SER A 228 0.64 -36.73 0.41
C SER A 228 0.73 -35.82 -0.80
N LEU A 229 -0.03 -34.74 -0.80
CA LEU A 229 0.22 -33.59 -1.66
C LEU A 229 1.37 -32.79 -1.05
N LEU A 230 2.41 -32.47 -1.83
CA LEU A 230 3.49 -31.61 -1.35
C LEU A 230 3.20 -30.16 -1.71
N ILE A 231 3.02 -29.32 -0.71
CA ILE A 231 2.74 -27.90 -0.84
C ILE A 231 4.03 -27.13 -0.64
N TRP A 232 4.22 -26.07 -1.42
CA TRP A 232 5.21 -25.04 -1.15
C TRP A 232 4.54 -23.73 -0.70
N THR A 233 5.15 -23.02 0.26
CA THR A 233 4.68 -21.69 0.68
C THR A 233 5.79 -20.86 1.30
N THR A 234 5.77 -19.55 1.06
CA THR A 234 6.59 -18.55 1.75
C THR A 234 5.89 -17.94 2.97
N THR A 235 4.60 -18.22 3.16
CA THR A 235 3.77 -17.65 4.22
C THR A 235 3.23 -18.73 5.17
N PRO A 236 4.06 -19.39 6.02
CA PRO A 236 3.59 -20.44 6.92
C PRO A 236 2.42 -20.03 7.83
N TRP A 237 2.29 -18.74 8.11
CA TRP A 237 1.23 -18.18 8.94
C TRP A 237 -0.18 -18.28 8.31
N THR A 238 -0.29 -18.51 6.99
CA THR A 238 -1.58 -18.72 6.30
C THR A 238 -2.04 -20.18 6.34
N LEU A 239 -1.15 -21.14 6.61
CA LEU A 239 -1.49 -22.58 6.65
C LEU A 239 -2.65 -22.91 7.60
N PRO A 240 -2.80 -22.31 8.80
CA PRO A 240 -3.97 -22.56 9.65
C PRO A 240 -5.32 -22.18 9.03
N ALA A 241 -5.33 -21.35 7.97
CA ALA A 241 -6.52 -20.89 7.26
C ALA A 241 -6.70 -21.59 5.89
N ASN A 242 -5.88 -22.60 5.59
CA ASN A 242 -6.02 -23.37 4.36
C ASN A 242 -7.39 -24.08 4.31
N LEU A 243 -8.03 -24.03 3.14
CA LEU A 243 -9.31 -24.68 2.89
C LEU A 243 -9.34 -25.51 1.60
N ALA A 244 -8.37 -25.38 0.70
CA ALA A 244 -8.26 -26.22 -0.49
C ALA A 244 -6.81 -26.30 -0.97
N VAL A 245 -6.54 -27.16 -1.95
CA VAL A 245 -5.28 -27.14 -2.71
C VAL A 245 -5.64 -26.90 -4.18
N ALA A 246 -5.01 -25.93 -4.82
CA ALA A 246 -5.21 -25.64 -6.23
C ALA A 246 -4.14 -26.33 -7.09
N VAL A 247 -4.57 -26.89 -8.22
CA VAL A 247 -3.70 -27.47 -9.26
C VAL A 247 -4.07 -26.91 -10.63
N HIS A 248 -3.10 -26.81 -11.53
CA HIS A 248 -3.38 -26.48 -12.91
C HIS A 248 -3.93 -27.72 -13.64
N PRO A 249 -5.09 -27.66 -14.32
CA PRO A 249 -5.72 -28.85 -14.88
C PRO A 249 -4.88 -29.54 -15.98
N GLU A 250 -4.08 -28.78 -16.73
CA GLU A 250 -3.30 -29.29 -17.86
C GLU A 250 -1.86 -29.68 -17.49
N PHE A 251 -1.38 -29.34 -16.30
CA PHE A 251 0.00 -29.66 -15.94
C PHE A 251 0.16 -31.13 -15.54
N PRO A 252 1.30 -31.75 -15.87
CA PRO A 252 1.61 -33.10 -15.45
C PRO A 252 2.16 -33.13 -14.02
N TYR A 253 1.53 -33.94 -13.17
CA TYR A 253 1.95 -34.22 -11.81
C TYR A 253 2.44 -35.65 -11.69
N VAL A 254 3.43 -35.87 -10.84
CA VAL A 254 4.05 -37.18 -10.60
C VAL A 254 3.99 -37.55 -9.13
N LYS A 255 3.84 -38.85 -8.88
CA LYS A 255 4.04 -39.45 -7.57
C LYS A 255 5.48 -39.87 -7.42
N VAL A 256 6.15 -39.34 -6.41
CA VAL A 256 7.52 -39.70 -6.05
C VAL A 256 7.50 -40.54 -4.78
N GLU A 257 7.96 -41.78 -4.87
CA GLU A 257 8.26 -42.60 -3.70
C GLU A 257 9.61 -42.17 -3.13
N LEU A 258 9.58 -41.63 -1.91
CA LEU A 258 10.78 -41.19 -1.19
C LEU A 258 11.35 -42.34 -0.35
N ALA A 259 12.66 -42.45 -0.25
CA ALA A 259 13.32 -43.47 0.54
C ALA A 259 13.03 -43.27 2.05
N GLY A 260 12.28 -44.19 2.65
CA GLY A 260 11.99 -44.19 4.08
C GLY A 260 10.93 -43.17 4.53
N ASP A 261 10.14 -42.61 3.62
CA ASP A 261 9.12 -41.61 3.90
C ASP A 261 7.86 -41.82 3.03
N ALA A 262 6.77 -41.10 3.33
CA ALA A 262 5.55 -41.10 2.54
C ALA A 262 5.81 -40.58 1.11
N ALA A 263 5.15 -41.21 0.13
CA ALA A 263 5.18 -40.77 -1.25
C ALA A 263 4.50 -39.40 -1.39
N VAL A 264 5.01 -38.57 -2.30
CA VAL A 264 4.51 -37.20 -2.51
C VAL A 264 4.09 -36.98 -3.95
N TRP A 265 3.00 -36.24 -4.13
CA TRP A 265 2.59 -35.70 -5.42
C TRP A 265 3.17 -34.30 -5.60
N VAL A 266 3.82 -34.06 -6.73
CA VAL A 266 4.46 -32.80 -7.12
C VAL A 266 4.34 -32.57 -8.63
N LEU A 267 4.48 -31.32 -9.06
CA LEU A 267 4.64 -30.97 -10.47
C LEU A 267 5.88 -31.65 -11.04
N GLU A 268 5.73 -32.33 -12.18
CA GLU A 268 6.79 -33.14 -12.75
C GLU A 268 8.05 -32.34 -13.08
N GLU A 269 7.88 -31.19 -13.74
CA GLU A 269 8.98 -30.34 -14.21
C GLU A 269 9.94 -29.97 -13.07
N ASN A 270 9.42 -29.87 -11.84
CA ASN A 270 10.17 -29.44 -10.66
C ASN A 270 10.55 -30.60 -9.73
N ALA A 271 10.12 -31.83 -9.99
CA ALA A 271 10.30 -32.96 -9.06
C ALA A 271 11.79 -33.22 -8.74
N ALA A 272 12.66 -33.19 -9.76
CA ALA A 272 14.10 -33.38 -9.57
C ALA A 272 14.74 -32.27 -8.73
N ARG A 273 14.38 -31.01 -9.01
CA ARG A 273 14.88 -29.84 -8.26
C ARG A 273 14.44 -29.88 -6.79
N ILE A 274 13.17 -30.21 -6.53
CA ILE A 274 12.65 -30.29 -5.16
C ILE A 274 13.35 -31.40 -4.37
N MET A 275 13.62 -32.55 -5.00
CA MET A 275 14.38 -33.63 -4.35
C MET A 275 15.81 -33.20 -4.01
N ASP A 276 16.49 -32.50 -4.92
CA ASP A 276 17.85 -31.96 -4.69
C ASP A 276 17.86 -30.94 -3.54
N GLU A 277 16.93 -29.98 -3.54
CA GLU A 277 16.78 -28.99 -2.47
C GLU A 277 16.49 -29.61 -1.10
N ALA A 278 15.77 -30.73 -1.08
CA ALA A 278 15.41 -31.45 0.14
C ALA A 278 16.45 -32.49 0.58
N ASP A 279 17.55 -32.67 -0.17
CA ASP A 279 18.51 -33.77 0.00
C ASP A 279 17.81 -35.14 0.10
N ALA A 280 16.80 -35.33 -0.74
CA ALA A 280 15.92 -36.49 -0.72
C ALA A 280 16.20 -37.42 -1.91
N THR A 281 16.17 -38.73 -1.65
CA THR A 281 16.26 -39.75 -2.70
C THR A 281 14.89 -40.37 -2.93
N GLY A 282 14.51 -40.52 -4.20
CA GLY A 282 13.22 -41.07 -4.57
C GLY A 282 13.13 -41.47 -6.03
N ARG A 283 12.02 -42.12 -6.38
CA ARG A 283 11.71 -42.54 -7.75
C ARG A 283 10.29 -42.12 -8.13
N ILE A 284 10.12 -41.68 -9.38
CA ILE A 284 8.79 -41.44 -9.95
C ILE A 284 8.13 -42.80 -10.20
N VAL A 285 6.93 -43.00 -9.68
CA VAL A 285 6.18 -44.26 -9.81
C VAL A 285 4.82 -44.11 -10.49
N ASP A 286 4.32 -42.87 -10.62
CA ASP A 286 3.03 -42.59 -11.26
C ASP A 286 3.02 -41.18 -11.84
N ARG A 287 2.15 -40.93 -12.82
CA ARG A 287 1.98 -39.66 -13.53
C ARG A 287 0.52 -39.45 -13.93
N MET A 288 0.01 -38.25 -13.75
CA MET A 288 -1.31 -37.85 -14.25
C MET A 288 -1.42 -36.36 -14.55
N ALA A 289 -2.51 -35.93 -15.18
CA ALA A 289 -2.81 -34.52 -15.34
C ALA A 289 -3.44 -33.96 -14.05
N GLY A 290 -3.29 -32.65 -13.81
CA GLY A 290 -3.91 -32.00 -12.65
C GLY A 290 -5.44 -32.12 -12.65
N ALA A 291 -6.07 -32.21 -13.83
CA ALA A 291 -7.50 -32.47 -13.96
C ALA A 291 -7.95 -33.77 -13.28
N ASP A 292 -7.10 -34.80 -13.27
CA ASP A 292 -7.38 -36.11 -12.66
C ASP A 292 -7.23 -36.08 -11.12
N MET A 293 -6.57 -35.05 -10.60
CA MET A 293 -6.40 -34.83 -9.16
C MET A 293 -7.59 -34.09 -8.52
N VAL A 294 -8.43 -33.44 -9.34
CA VAL A 294 -9.54 -32.61 -8.84
C VAL A 294 -10.52 -33.46 -8.03
N GLY A 295 -10.90 -32.96 -6.86
CA GLY A 295 -11.81 -33.65 -5.94
C GLY A 295 -11.12 -34.62 -4.98
N TRP A 296 -9.81 -34.84 -5.09
CA TRP A 296 -9.07 -35.59 -4.07
C TRP A 296 -9.21 -34.89 -2.72
N ALA A 297 -9.66 -35.63 -1.71
CA ALA A 297 -9.75 -35.15 -0.35
C ALA A 297 -8.41 -35.32 0.38
N TYR A 298 -8.05 -34.38 1.24
CA TYR A 298 -6.85 -34.47 2.07
C TYR A 298 -7.17 -34.18 3.53
N GLU A 299 -6.30 -34.63 4.43
CA GLU A 299 -6.33 -34.25 5.83
C GLU A 299 -5.51 -32.98 6.05
N HIS A 300 -6.12 -31.98 6.67
CA HIS A 300 -5.41 -30.73 6.96
C HIS A 300 -4.23 -31.00 7.92
N PRO A 301 -2.98 -30.61 7.59
CA PRO A 301 -1.79 -31.00 8.36
C PRO A 301 -1.78 -30.48 9.80
N LEU A 302 -2.53 -29.41 10.08
CA LEU A 302 -2.71 -28.83 11.42
C LEU A 302 -4.06 -29.16 12.08
N ALA A 303 -4.81 -30.16 11.60
CA ALA A 303 -6.16 -30.47 12.11
C ALA A 303 -6.17 -30.67 13.65
N ALA A 304 -5.19 -31.38 14.21
CA ALA A 304 -5.07 -31.59 15.66
C ALA A 304 -4.84 -30.29 16.46
N LYS A 305 -4.23 -29.27 15.85
CA LYS A 305 -3.94 -27.97 16.49
C LYS A 305 -4.99 -26.90 16.18
N VAL A 306 -5.82 -27.14 15.17
CA VAL A 306 -6.81 -26.19 14.65
C VAL A 306 -8.17 -26.92 14.58
N PRO A 307 -8.90 -27.00 15.71
CA PRO A 307 -10.18 -27.73 15.78
C PRO A 307 -11.24 -27.23 14.80
N TYR A 308 -11.11 -25.99 14.33
CA TYR A 308 -11.96 -25.41 13.30
C TYR A 308 -12.08 -26.34 12.07
N HIS A 309 -10.98 -26.96 11.64
CA HIS A 309 -10.97 -27.82 10.44
C HIS A 309 -11.85 -29.06 10.57
N ALA A 310 -12.05 -29.58 11.78
CA ALA A 310 -13.00 -30.67 12.02
C ALA A 310 -14.47 -30.23 11.90
N SER A 311 -14.74 -28.91 11.97
CA SER A 311 -16.09 -28.33 11.95
C SER A 311 -16.47 -27.66 10.62
N VAL A 312 -15.56 -27.63 9.64
CA VAL A 312 -15.83 -27.00 8.34
C VAL A 312 -16.82 -27.83 7.56
N GLN A 313 -17.95 -27.23 7.18
CA GLN A 313 -19.02 -27.87 6.39
C GLN A 313 -19.19 -27.20 5.02
N ALA A 314 -18.08 -26.91 4.34
CA ALA A 314 -18.10 -26.37 2.99
C ALA A 314 -17.84 -27.50 1.96
N PRO A 315 -18.64 -27.64 0.89
CA PRO A 315 -18.52 -28.77 -0.05
C PRO A 315 -17.14 -28.92 -0.72
N LYS A 316 -16.42 -27.80 -0.89
CA LYS A 316 -15.09 -27.75 -1.51
C LYS A 316 -13.95 -27.79 -0.50
N ALA A 317 -14.24 -27.77 0.80
CA ALA A 317 -13.19 -27.70 1.81
C ALA A 317 -12.38 -29.00 1.85
N HIS A 318 -11.07 -28.84 2.06
CA HIS A 318 -10.07 -29.90 2.15
C HIS A 318 -10.08 -30.83 0.91
N THR A 319 -10.28 -30.24 -0.26
CA THR A 319 -10.21 -30.93 -1.56
C THR A 319 -9.26 -30.23 -2.52
N VAL A 320 -8.82 -30.95 -3.55
CA VAL A 320 -8.08 -30.40 -4.69
C VAL A 320 -9.03 -29.75 -5.68
N LEU A 321 -8.72 -28.51 -6.10
CA LEU A 321 -9.50 -27.71 -7.05
C LEU A 321 -8.66 -27.37 -8.29
N ALA A 322 -9.30 -27.31 -9.45
CA ALA A 322 -8.65 -26.80 -10.66
C ALA A 322 -8.58 -25.27 -10.62
N SER A 323 -7.41 -24.71 -10.93
CA SER A 323 -7.20 -23.28 -11.13
C SER A 323 -6.13 -23.04 -12.19
N THR A 324 -6.46 -22.27 -13.22
CA THR A 324 -5.50 -21.83 -14.25
C THR A 324 -4.57 -20.72 -13.77
N ALA A 325 -4.77 -20.20 -12.56
CA ALA A 325 -3.86 -19.24 -11.93
C ALA A 325 -2.60 -19.91 -11.35
N VAL A 326 -2.61 -21.24 -11.21
CA VAL A 326 -1.44 -22.00 -10.76
C VAL A 326 -0.38 -21.99 -11.85
N THR A 327 0.79 -21.43 -11.54
CA THR A 327 1.97 -21.40 -12.41
C THR A 327 2.81 -22.66 -12.24
N ASN A 328 3.76 -22.90 -13.15
CA ASN A 328 4.65 -24.06 -13.11
C ASN A 328 5.81 -23.90 -12.10
N GLU A 329 5.60 -23.16 -11.02
CA GLU A 329 6.60 -22.88 -10.00
C GLU A 329 6.53 -23.89 -8.85
N TYR A 330 7.69 -24.25 -8.30
CA TYR A 330 7.85 -25.16 -7.17
C TYR A 330 7.00 -26.43 -7.29
N THR A 331 6.16 -26.74 -6.32
CA THR A 331 5.42 -28.01 -6.34
C THR A 331 4.26 -28.02 -7.33
N GLY A 332 3.84 -26.87 -7.87
CA GLY A 332 2.62 -26.72 -8.67
C GLY A 332 1.33 -27.09 -7.91
N LEU A 333 1.39 -27.26 -6.59
CA LEU A 333 0.26 -27.49 -5.70
C LEU A 333 0.18 -26.35 -4.70
N VAL A 334 -0.80 -25.46 -4.90
CA VAL A 334 -0.90 -24.21 -4.14
C VAL A 334 -1.90 -24.39 -3.01
N HIS A 335 -1.48 -24.19 -1.76
CA HIS A 335 -2.44 -24.16 -0.64
C HIS A 335 -3.31 -22.90 -0.77
N THR A 336 -4.62 -23.06 -0.66
CA THR A 336 -5.59 -21.98 -0.86
C THR A 336 -6.18 -21.56 0.49
N ALA A 337 -6.00 -20.30 0.86
CA ALA A 337 -6.50 -19.68 2.09
C ALA A 337 -7.32 -18.41 1.76
N PRO A 338 -8.66 -18.53 1.52
CA PRO A 338 -9.53 -17.45 1.02
C PRO A 338 -9.54 -16.14 1.81
N GLY A 339 -9.15 -16.17 3.09
CA GLY A 339 -9.04 -14.97 3.91
C GLY A 339 -7.78 -14.14 3.67
N HIS A 340 -6.86 -14.62 2.80
CA HIS A 340 -5.50 -14.09 2.68
C HIS A 340 -5.02 -13.90 1.24
N GLY A 341 -5.80 -14.31 0.23
CA GLY A 341 -5.47 -14.15 -1.19
C GLY A 341 -6.70 -13.78 -2.02
N PRO A 342 -6.65 -12.80 -2.95
CA PRO A 342 -7.76 -12.50 -3.84
C PRO A 342 -8.14 -13.69 -4.75
N GLU A 343 -7.15 -14.32 -5.37
CA GLU A 343 -7.34 -15.51 -6.23
C GLU A 343 -7.90 -16.69 -5.42
N ASP A 344 -7.38 -16.91 -4.21
CA ASP A 344 -7.89 -17.92 -3.28
C ASP A 344 -9.36 -17.69 -2.93
N PHE A 345 -9.71 -16.42 -2.68
CA PHE A 345 -11.06 -16.01 -2.37
C PHE A 345 -11.99 -16.29 -3.54
N GLU A 346 -11.59 -15.94 -4.75
CA GLU A 346 -12.40 -16.14 -5.97
C GLU A 346 -12.57 -17.63 -6.30
N LEU A 347 -11.50 -18.42 -6.21
CA LEU A 347 -11.52 -19.87 -6.42
C LEU A 347 -12.52 -20.57 -5.50
N MET A 348 -12.52 -20.19 -4.22
CA MET A 348 -13.42 -20.77 -3.23
C MET A 348 -14.84 -20.20 -3.28
N SER A 349 -15.01 -18.96 -3.76
CA SER A 349 -16.31 -18.28 -3.82
C SER A 349 -17.15 -18.64 -5.06
N GLY A 350 -16.62 -19.42 -6.01
CA GLY A 350 -17.29 -19.76 -7.27
C GLY A 350 -18.76 -20.15 -7.14
N ALA A 351 -19.62 -19.34 -7.77
CA ALA A 351 -21.08 -19.44 -7.92
C ALA A 351 -21.92 -19.63 -6.62
N SER A 352 -22.17 -18.51 -5.92
CA SER A 352 -23.37 -18.24 -5.10
C SER A 352 -23.49 -18.73 -3.64
N THR A 353 -22.47 -19.29 -2.98
CA THR A 353 -22.74 -19.92 -1.65
C THR A 353 -21.72 -19.71 -0.51
N LEU A 354 -20.90 -18.66 -0.50
CA LEU A 354 -20.07 -18.33 0.67
C LEU A 354 -20.37 -16.94 1.24
N GLN A 355 -21.60 -16.77 1.74
CA GLN A 355 -21.99 -15.61 2.56
C GLN A 355 -21.71 -15.79 4.07
N ARG A 356 -20.95 -16.82 4.48
CA ARG A 356 -20.64 -17.05 5.90
C ARG A 356 -19.15 -17.35 6.16
N ARG A 357 -18.48 -16.32 6.71
CA ARG A 357 -17.28 -16.31 7.57
C ARG A 357 -16.27 -17.44 7.34
N ALA A 358 -15.32 -17.21 6.42
CA ALA A 358 -13.98 -17.76 6.57
C ALA A 358 -13.34 -17.17 7.86
N PRO A 359 -12.58 -17.96 8.64
CA PRO A 359 -12.00 -17.47 9.88
C PRO A 359 -10.78 -16.59 9.59
N THR A 360 -10.89 -15.29 9.88
CA THR A 360 -9.73 -14.41 9.95
C THR A 360 -9.01 -14.67 11.28
N ARG A 361 -7.82 -15.29 11.25
CA ARG A 361 -7.00 -15.55 12.46
C ARG A 361 -6.05 -14.40 12.81
N VAL A 362 -5.92 -13.42 11.92
CA VAL A 362 -5.20 -12.18 12.14
C VAL A 362 -6.22 -11.12 12.56
N ALA A 363 -6.05 -10.53 13.74
CA ALA A 363 -6.88 -9.41 14.18
C ALA A 363 -6.57 -8.15 13.35
N THR A 364 -7.29 -7.05 13.59
CA THR A 364 -7.04 -5.76 12.90
C THR A 364 -5.60 -5.25 13.10
N SER A 365 -5.02 -5.52 14.28
CA SER A 365 -3.57 -5.50 14.52
C SER A 365 -3.01 -6.91 14.35
N ALA A 366 -1.76 -7.07 13.87
CA ALA A 366 -1.09 -8.34 13.52
C ALA A 366 -1.00 -9.45 14.62
N ARG A 367 -1.78 -9.35 15.71
CA ARG A 367 -1.89 -10.35 16.75
C ARG A 367 -2.83 -11.49 16.33
N ARG A 368 -2.39 -12.72 16.57
CA ARG A 368 -3.22 -13.93 16.42
C ARG A 368 -4.40 -13.84 17.37
N THR A 369 -5.62 -14.05 16.88
CA THR A 369 -6.81 -14.07 17.73
C THR A 369 -6.85 -15.33 18.58
N SER A 370 -6.96 -15.20 19.91
CA SER A 370 -7.28 -16.30 20.83
C SER A 370 -8.80 -16.45 20.98
N ARG A 371 -9.52 -16.83 19.93
CA ARG A 371 -10.94 -17.19 20.10
C ARG A 371 -11.07 -18.65 20.54
N SER A 372 -10.90 -18.85 21.85
CA SER A 372 -11.63 -19.86 22.62
C SER A 372 -13.05 -19.34 22.85
N SER A 373 -14.03 -20.23 22.68
CA SER A 373 -15.47 -19.98 22.77
C SER A 373 -15.93 -19.41 24.13
N THR A 374 -16.65 -18.29 24.13
CA THR A 374 -17.70 -18.04 25.14
C THR A 374 -18.88 -17.28 24.54
N ILE A 375 -20.06 -17.90 24.70
CA ILE A 375 -21.40 -17.42 24.35
C ILE A 375 -21.84 -16.32 25.34
N SER A 376 -22.75 -15.46 24.88
CA SER A 376 -23.37 -14.28 25.52
C SER A 376 -23.54 -14.30 27.04
N ARG A 377 -23.40 -13.13 27.68
CA ARG A 377 -24.43 -12.60 28.59
C ARG A 377 -24.34 -11.07 28.74
N THR A 378 -25.53 -10.51 28.95
CA THR A 378 -26.01 -9.13 28.98
C THR A 378 -25.42 -8.23 30.07
N ARG A 379 -25.44 -6.91 29.82
CA ARG A 379 -25.07 -5.79 30.71
C ARG A 379 -25.96 -5.71 31.97
N ALA A 380 -25.36 -5.38 33.12
CA ALA A 380 -25.76 -4.31 34.05
C ALA A 380 -24.66 -4.06 35.14
N PRO A 381 -24.55 -2.86 35.73
CA PRO A 381 -23.33 -2.38 36.38
C PRO A 381 -23.38 -2.48 37.92
N CYS A 382 -22.22 -2.58 38.58
CA CYS A 382 -22.09 -2.11 39.97
C CYS A 382 -20.66 -1.76 40.40
N SER A 383 -20.64 -0.80 41.30
CA SER A 383 -19.62 0.06 41.90
C SER A 383 -18.48 -0.59 42.72
N THR A 384 -17.34 0.14 42.77
CA THR A 384 -16.39 0.36 43.89
C THR A 384 -15.94 -0.79 44.79
N ALA A 385 -14.61 -0.99 44.86
CA ALA A 385 -13.75 -0.88 46.05
C ALA A 385 -12.57 -1.86 46.01
N ALA A 386 -11.43 -1.37 46.48
CA ALA A 386 -10.11 -1.97 46.46
C ALA A 386 -9.99 -3.32 47.17
N ARG A 387 -9.08 -4.18 46.68
CA ARG A 387 -8.12 -4.91 47.51
C ARG A 387 -6.99 -5.51 46.67
N SER A 388 -5.78 -5.33 47.20
CA SER A 388 -4.49 -5.87 46.79
C SER A 388 -4.50 -7.38 46.61
N CYS A 389 -3.86 -7.87 45.54
CA CYS A 389 -3.29 -9.22 45.49
C CYS A 389 -1.89 -9.13 44.88
N THR A 390 -0.90 -9.22 45.75
CA THR A 390 0.51 -9.48 45.46
C THR A 390 0.63 -10.91 44.93
N ALA A 391 1.28 -11.09 43.77
CA ALA A 391 1.76 -12.39 43.31
C ALA A 391 3.26 -12.28 43.03
N THR A 392 4.03 -12.84 43.95
CA THR A 392 5.47 -13.04 43.88
C THR A 392 5.76 -14.14 42.85
N VAL A 393 6.56 -13.85 41.82
CA VAL A 393 7.14 -14.88 40.95
C VAL A 393 8.65 -14.81 41.12
N THR A 394 9.17 -15.79 41.84
CA THR A 394 10.59 -16.15 41.88
C THR A 394 10.97 -16.85 40.59
N ALA A 395 11.94 -16.32 39.85
CA ALA A 395 12.62 -17.03 38.78
C ALA A 395 14.13 -17.00 39.07
N GLY A 396 14.67 -18.16 39.45
CA GLY A 396 16.10 -18.41 39.60
C GLY A 396 16.82 -18.27 38.27
N GLY A 397 17.98 -17.63 38.31
CA GLY A 397 18.77 -17.31 37.13
C GLY A 397 19.59 -18.47 36.59
N VAL A 398 20.05 -18.31 35.35
CA VAL A 398 21.42 -18.61 34.94
C VAL A 398 21.86 -17.51 33.97
N THR A 399 22.88 -16.78 34.38
CA THR A 399 23.64 -15.79 33.61
C THR A 399 24.58 -16.51 32.64
N ARG A 400 24.55 -16.16 31.35
CA ARG A 400 25.68 -16.38 30.42
C ARG A 400 26.31 -15.04 30.08
N ARG A 401 27.54 -14.84 30.55
CA ARG A 401 28.45 -13.77 30.13
C ARG A 401 28.90 -14.06 28.70
N SER A 402 28.66 -13.15 27.77
CA SER A 402 29.41 -13.06 26.51
C SER A 402 30.41 -11.91 26.63
N SER A 403 31.70 -12.26 26.65
CA SER A 403 32.81 -11.33 26.62
C SER A 403 32.94 -10.68 25.24
N SER A 404 32.79 -9.36 25.18
CA SER A 404 33.19 -8.52 24.06
C SER A 404 34.72 -8.39 24.03
N ALA A 405 35.36 -8.90 22.98
CA ALA A 405 36.72 -8.53 22.63
C ALA A 405 36.68 -7.68 21.36
N SER A 406 36.99 -6.40 21.54
CA SER A 406 37.24 -5.45 20.47
C SER A 406 38.52 -5.81 19.72
N ARG A 407 38.47 -5.77 18.39
CA ARG A 407 39.66 -5.56 17.56
C ARG A 407 39.37 -4.45 16.57
N ASN A 408 39.98 -3.30 16.86
CA ASN A 408 40.37 -2.31 15.87
C ASN A 408 41.28 -2.98 14.84
N ASN A 409 41.05 -2.69 13.55
CA ASN A 409 42.11 -2.36 12.61
C ASN A 409 41.47 -1.65 11.42
N GLY A 410 41.79 -0.37 11.25
CA GLY A 410 41.52 0.35 10.01
C GLY A 410 42.54 0.00 8.94
N SER A 411 42.16 0.14 7.67
CA SER A 411 42.79 1.07 6.71
C SER A 411 42.39 0.76 5.26
N SER A 412 42.31 1.86 4.50
CA SER A 412 42.46 2.02 3.04
C SER A 412 41.44 1.40 2.07
N ALA A 413 40.54 2.27 1.59
CA ALA A 413 40.33 2.66 0.19
C ALA A 413 40.78 1.72 -0.94
N SER A 414 39.85 1.37 -1.82
CA SER A 414 39.88 1.73 -3.26
C SER A 414 38.61 1.23 -3.98
N ALA A 415 37.97 2.13 -4.74
CA ALA A 415 36.98 1.82 -5.78
C ALA A 415 37.69 1.19 -6.99
N PRO A 416 36.99 0.61 -8.00
CA PRO A 416 35.87 1.23 -8.73
C PRO A 416 34.48 0.75 -8.33
#